data_AF-A0A928LI60-F1
#
_entry.id   AF-A0A928LI60-F1
#
_cell.length_a   1.000
_cell.length_b   1.000
_cell.length_c   1.000
_cell.angle_alpha   90.00
_cell.angle_beta   90.00
_cell.angle_gamma   90.00
#
_symmetry.space_group_name_H-M   'P 1'
#
loop_
_entity.id
_entity.type
_entity.pdbx_description
1 polymer ?
#
loop_
_entity_poly.entity_id
_entity_poly.type
_entity_poly.pdbx_seq_one_letter_code
_entity_poly.pdbx_strand_id
1 'polypeptide(L)'
;MAKANPYSFFVVLADGIMEIPQSSNLSWLTLFYALPKELVAKRPDYLELPRNIHQLLQSEEYKKLIKSDTFLELVWDCYAWAAWQYFQVPGKDGIYRDIPGDWSHYSGDFPLWRLSYEIQKHFRNKFETEMEWSFQRLFLMGKDDELPWLSYQHFGNLVGNLTDLIVQEQNWQPMIDEIWNNRQVNDYTGKNVNKKDFMRSWTHSRTAQHISFDELLEEGTTVDGEQLFDIADPRSEFESEVIHKFYMDDFKGKLSEVDSQILQMRYDGHSLKEIASAVGFKTPSAVSKHIEKIAERYEDFVSDEYSEFLDKHCQ
;
A
#
# COMPACT_ATOMS: atom_id res chain seq x y z
N MET A 1 24.03 29.12 -21.28
CA MET A 1 24.22 28.33 -20.05
C MET A 1 23.16 27.25 -20.06
N ALA A 2 23.56 26.00 -20.30
CA ALA A 2 22.63 24.87 -20.26
C ALA A 2 22.01 24.81 -18.86
N LYS A 3 20.69 24.62 -18.77
CA LYS A 3 19.98 24.51 -17.49
C LYS A 3 20.61 23.35 -16.72
N ALA A 4 21.28 23.66 -15.61
CA ALA A 4 21.81 22.65 -14.69
C ALA A 4 20.68 21.70 -14.31
N ASN A 5 20.90 20.40 -14.49
CA ASN A 5 19.98 19.40 -14.00
C ASN A 5 20.00 19.45 -12.46
N PRO A 6 18.87 19.68 -11.76
CA PRO A 6 18.85 19.78 -10.30
C PRO A 6 19.25 18.48 -9.57
N TYR A 7 19.48 17.39 -10.31
CA TYR A 7 19.82 16.07 -9.80
C TYR A 7 21.23 15.60 -10.19
N SER A 8 22.18 16.51 -10.43
CA SER A 8 23.58 16.16 -10.70
C SER A 8 24.49 16.56 -9.55
N PHE A 9 25.54 15.80 -9.31
CA PHE A 9 26.64 16.20 -8.44
C PHE A 9 27.63 17.06 -9.23
N PHE A 10 28.18 18.09 -8.60
CA PHE A 10 29.11 19.02 -9.25
C PHE A 10 30.44 19.01 -8.53
N VAL A 11 31.51 18.84 -9.30
CA VAL A 11 32.89 18.87 -8.80
C VAL A 11 33.60 20.06 -9.43
N VAL A 12 34.18 20.92 -8.62
CA VAL A 12 34.97 22.08 -9.06
C VAL A 12 36.45 21.69 -9.10
N LEU A 13 37.03 21.71 -10.30
CA LEU A 13 38.45 21.44 -10.55
C LEU A 13 39.13 22.70 -11.10
N ALA A 14 40.47 22.70 -11.10
CA ALA A 14 41.25 23.82 -11.65
C ALA A 14 40.92 24.10 -13.12
N ASP A 15 40.59 23.05 -13.89
CA ASP A 15 40.34 23.11 -15.32
C ASP A 15 38.84 23.31 -15.67
N GLY A 16 37.95 23.37 -14.67
CA GLY A 16 36.52 23.60 -14.88
C GLY A 16 35.60 22.88 -13.88
N ILE A 17 34.29 22.94 -14.12
CA ILE A 17 33.28 22.25 -13.33
C ILE A 17 32.90 20.95 -14.05
N MET A 18 33.04 19.82 -13.37
CA MET A 18 32.58 18.51 -13.82
C MET A 18 31.18 18.22 -13.27
N GLU A 19 30.26 17.84 -14.14
CA GLU A 19 28.93 17.37 -13.78
C GLU A 19 28.90 15.84 -13.77
N ILE A 20 28.41 15.25 -12.68
CA ILE A 20 28.18 13.81 -12.52
C ILE A 20 26.66 13.60 -12.39
N PRO A 21 25.97 13.16 -13.44
CA PRO A 21 24.54 12.89 -13.37
C PRO A 21 24.22 11.79 -12.36
N GLN A 22 23.20 11.94 -11.52
CA GLN A 22 22.76 10.86 -10.60
C GLN A 22 22.25 9.61 -11.31
N SER A 23 21.91 9.71 -12.60
CA SER A 23 21.57 8.57 -13.46
C SER A 23 22.79 7.78 -13.93
N SER A 24 24.01 8.34 -13.79
CA SER A 24 25.24 7.65 -14.11
C SER A 24 25.63 6.68 -13.00
N ASN A 25 26.14 5.50 -13.36
CA ASN A 25 26.66 4.55 -12.39
C ASN A 25 27.81 5.14 -11.58
N LEU A 26 28.57 6.10 -12.14
CA LEU A 26 29.62 6.81 -11.44
C LEU A 26 29.13 7.51 -10.15
N SER A 27 27.85 7.91 -10.11
CA SER A 27 27.23 8.55 -8.95
C SER A 27 27.18 7.65 -7.70
N TRP A 28 27.44 6.35 -7.85
CA TRP A 28 27.51 5.37 -6.77
C TRP A 28 28.94 5.04 -6.31
N LEU A 29 29.95 5.68 -6.91
CA LEU A 29 31.36 5.36 -6.66
C LEU A 29 31.78 5.64 -5.22
N THR A 30 31.28 6.71 -4.60
CA THR A 30 31.58 7.05 -3.20
C THR A 30 31.07 5.98 -2.24
N LEU A 31 29.87 5.43 -2.49
CA LEU A 31 29.29 4.32 -1.75
C LEU A 31 30.06 3.01 -2.00
N PHE A 32 30.38 2.69 -3.26
CA PHE A 32 31.25 1.56 -3.57
C PHE A 32 32.57 1.64 -2.79
N TYR A 33 33.14 2.84 -2.71
CA TYR A 33 34.36 3.06 -1.99
C TYR A 33 34.23 2.91 -0.46
N ALA A 34 33.04 3.04 0.12
CA ALA A 34 32.83 2.76 1.53
C ALA A 34 32.62 1.27 1.84
N LEU A 35 32.49 0.40 0.83
CA LEU A 35 32.27 -1.03 1.06
C LEU A 35 33.51 -1.70 1.68
N PRO A 36 33.32 -2.64 2.63
CA PRO A 36 34.38 -3.52 3.11
C PRO A 36 34.89 -4.46 2.03
N LYS A 37 36.16 -4.85 2.16
CA LYS A 37 36.82 -5.76 1.21
C LYS A 37 36.11 -7.11 1.13
N GLU A 38 35.58 -7.59 2.26
CA GLU A 38 34.86 -8.86 2.38
C GLU A 38 33.58 -8.90 1.55
N LEU A 39 32.88 -7.76 1.41
CA LEU A 39 31.69 -7.66 0.59
C LEU A 39 32.04 -7.62 -0.90
N VAL A 40 33.04 -6.81 -1.27
CA VAL A 40 33.50 -6.70 -2.66
C VAL A 40 34.12 -8.00 -3.16
N ALA A 41 34.77 -8.78 -2.29
CA ALA A 41 35.38 -10.07 -2.65
C ALA A 41 34.41 -11.11 -3.23
N LYS A 42 33.09 -10.95 -3.04
CA LYS A 42 32.07 -11.77 -3.71
C LYS A 42 32.04 -11.58 -5.22
N ARG A 43 32.56 -10.46 -5.72
CA ARG A 43 32.74 -10.14 -7.14
C ARG A 43 34.22 -9.76 -7.36
N PRO A 44 35.12 -10.74 -7.52
CA PRO A 44 36.57 -10.53 -7.50
C PRO A 44 37.09 -9.47 -8.47
N ASP A 45 36.46 -9.33 -9.64
CA ASP A 45 36.83 -8.33 -10.66
C ASP A 45 36.83 -6.89 -10.12
N TYR A 46 36.00 -6.59 -9.10
CA TYR A 46 35.92 -5.26 -8.48
C TYR A 46 36.97 -5.04 -7.38
N LEU A 47 37.69 -6.08 -6.93
CA LEU A 47 38.83 -5.92 -6.02
C LEU A 47 40.04 -5.30 -6.71
N GLU A 48 40.14 -5.44 -8.03
CA GLU A 48 41.22 -4.88 -8.85
C GLU A 48 41.00 -3.41 -9.19
N LEU A 49 39.78 -2.89 -8.96
CA LEU A 49 39.50 -1.48 -9.18
C LEU A 49 40.40 -0.62 -8.29
N PRO A 50 41.16 0.32 -8.87
CA PRO A 50 42.05 1.16 -8.10
C PRO A 50 41.22 2.04 -7.18
N ARG A 51 41.71 2.20 -5.96
CA ARG A 51 41.05 2.99 -4.91
C ARG A 51 41.44 4.48 -4.95
N ASN A 52 41.89 4.90 -6.13
CA ASN A 52 42.20 6.27 -6.52
C ASN A 52 41.40 6.58 -7.79
N ILE A 53 40.64 7.67 -7.77
CA ILE A 53 39.77 8.03 -8.89
C ILE A 53 40.53 8.41 -10.17
N HIS A 54 41.72 9.00 -10.06
CA HIS A 54 42.51 9.39 -11.22
C HIS A 54 43.01 8.15 -11.97
N GLN A 55 43.49 7.14 -11.25
CA GLN A 55 43.89 5.86 -11.84
C GLN A 55 42.68 5.13 -12.46
N LEU A 56 41.53 5.15 -11.77
CA LEU A 56 40.28 4.57 -12.25
C LEU A 56 39.82 5.20 -13.57
N LEU A 57 39.87 6.53 -13.67
CA LEU A 57 39.43 7.28 -14.85
C LEU A 57 40.47 7.29 -15.99
N GLN A 58 41.68 6.78 -15.79
CA GLN A 58 42.66 6.62 -16.87
C GLN A 58 42.45 5.32 -17.65
N SER A 59 41.89 4.28 -17.02
CA SER A 59 41.66 2.98 -17.64
C SER A 59 40.27 2.87 -18.26
N GLU A 60 40.21 2.61 -19.57
CA GLU A 60 38.94 2.30 -20.25
C GLU A 60 38.31 0.98 -19.79
N GLU A 61 39.13 0.03 -19.32
CA GLU A 61 38.65 -1.24 -18.76
C GLU A 61 37.88 -1.03 -17.45
N TYR A 62 38.45 -0.26 -16.52
CA TYR A 62 37.80 0.05 -15.25
C TYR A 62 36.54 0.90 -15.44
N LYS A 63 36.56 1.84 -16.39
CA LYS A 63 35.34 2.59 -16.77
C LYS A 63 34.22 1.67 -17.27
N LYS A 64 34.54 0.61 -18.03
CA LYS A 64 33.55 -0.36 -18.49
C LYS A 64 32.95 -1.14 -17.32
N LEU A 65 33.79 -1.55 -16.35
CA LEU A 65 33.30 -2.23 -15.15
C LEU A 65 32.31 -1.36 -14.36
N ILE A 66 32.59 -0.07 -14.15
CA ILE A 66 31.69 0.83 -13.42
C ILE A 66 30.38 1.08 -14.18
N LYS A 67 30.44 1.13 -15.51
CA LYS A 67 29.26 1.32 -16.37
C LYS A 67 28.39 0.06 -16.49
N SER A 68 28.81 -1.07 -15.95
CA SER A 68 28.02 -2.31 -15.98
C SER A 68 26.89 -2.30 -14.96
N ASP A 69 25.81 -3.04 -15.24
CA ASP A 69 24.72 -3.25 -14.29
C ASP A 69 25.19 -4.04 -13.06
N THR A 70 26.13 -4.96 -13.25
CA THR A 70 26.75 -5.75 -12.17
C THR A 70 27.40 -4.87 -11.10
N PHE A 71 27.92 -3.69 -11.47
CA PHE A 71 28.46 -2.73 -10.51
C PHE A 71 27.36 -2.15 -9.62
N LEU A 72 26.23 -1.78 -10.22
CA LEU A 72 25.07 -1.27 -9.48
C LEU A 72 24.50 -2.36 -8.57
N GLU A 73 24.31 -3.58 -9.08
CA GLU A 73 23.85 -4.72 -8.28
C GLU A 73 24.73 -4.92 -7.05
N LEU A 74 26.06 -4.91 -7.21
CA LEU A 74 26.99 -5.07 -6.10
C LEU A 74 26.80 -3.99 -5.03
N VAL A 75 26.75 -2.73 -5.42
CA VAL A 75 26.60 -1.62 -4.47
C VAL A 75 25.22 -1.66 -3.82
N TRP A 76 24.17 -1.82 -4.63
CA TRP A 76 22.80 -1.78 -4.14
C TRP A 76 22.46 -2.94 -3.23
N ASP A 77 22.85 -4.16 -3.57
CA ASP A 77 22.55 -5.33 -2.73
C ASP A 77 23.31 -5.25 -1.40
N CYS A 78 24.55 -4.76 -1.39
CA CYS A 78 25.31 -4.59 -0.15
C CYS A 78 24.66 -3.56 0.79
N TYR A 79 24.25 -2.41 0.26
CA TYR A 79 23.62 -1.36 1.07
C TYR A 79 22.18 -1.71 1.46
N ALA A 80 21.41 -2.38 0.60
CA ALA A 80 20.07 -2.88 0.92
C ALA A 80 20.14 -3.88 2.06
N TRP A 81 21.00 -4.89 1.92
CA TRP A 81 21.21 -5.90 2.94
C TRP A 81 21.65 -5.29 4.27
N ALA A 82 22.54 -4.28 4.24
CA ALA A 82 23.02 -3.61 5.45
C ALA A 82 21.93 -2.74 6.09
N ALA A 83 21.23 -1.90 5.33
CA ALA A 83 20.15 -1.05 5.82
C ALA A 83 19.02 -1.89 6.44
N TRP A 84 18.70 -3.02 5.82
CA TRP A 84 17.72 -3.97 6.35
C TRP A 84 18.05 -4.42 7.78
N GLN A 85 19.32 -4.61 8.13
CA GLN A 85 19.71 -5.01 9.50
C GLN A 85 19.38 -3.97 10.55
N TYR A 86 19.25 -2.69 10.16
CA TYR A 86 19.07 -1.57 11.08
C TYR A 86 17.63 -1.04 11.13
N PHE A 87 16.74 -1.48 10.25
CA PHE A 87 15.33 -1.16 10.38
C PHE A 87 14.74 -1.73 11.67
N GLN A 88 14.16 -0.83 12.47
CA GLN A 88 13.50 -1.16 13.72
C GLN A 88 12.01 -1.42 13.47
N VAL A 89 11.50 -2.50 14.04
CA VAL A 89 10.09 -2.89 13.93
C VAL A 89 9.47 -3.09 15.31
N PRO A 90 8.15 -2.84 15.47
CA PRO A 90 7.53 -2.93 16.78
C PRO A 90 7.45 -4.39 17.24
N GLY A 91 7.91 -4.62 18.48
CA GLY A 91 7.74 -5.86 19.21
C GLY A 91 6.35 -6.01 19.82
N LYS A 92 5.98 -7.25 20.19
CA LYS A 92 4.71 -7.53 20.89
C LYS A 92 4.61 -6.86 22.27
N ASP A 93 5.75 -6.50 22.84
CA ASP A 93 5.94 -5.81 24.12
C ASP A 93 6.00 -4.27 23.95
N GLY A 94 5.84 -3.75 22.73
CA GLY A 94 6.00 -2.33 22.43
C GLY A 94 7.46 -1.86 22.35
N ILE A 95 8.42 -2.77 22.52
CA ILE A 95 9.84 -2.46 22.39
C ILE A 95 10.27 -2.71 20.93
N TYR A 96 10.87 -1.70 20.33
CA TYR A 96 11.44 -1.77 19.00
C TYR A 96 12.66 -2.69 18.97
N ARG A 97 12.76 -3.47 17.90
CA ARG A 97 13.83 -4.44 17.69
C ARG A 97 14.16 -4.55 16.21
N ASP A 98 15.35 -5.07 15.91
CA ASP A 98 15.74 -5.43 14.55
C ASP A 98 14.75 -6.45 13.93
N ILE A 99 14.68 -6.46 12.60
CA ILE A 99 13.84 -7.41 11.88
C ILE A 99 14.26 -8.85 12.24
N PRO A 100 13.36 -9.70 12.77
CA PRO A 100 13.71 -11.02 13.28
C PRO A 100 14.08 -12.02 12.19
N GLY A 101 15.15 -12.77 12.42
CA GLY A 101 15.59 -13.86 11.55
C GLY A 101 16.39 -13.39 10.34
N ASP A 102 16.82 -14.35 9.52
CA ASP A 102 17.65 -14.05 8.35
C ASP A 102 16.85 -13.37 7.23
N TRP A 103 17.50 -12.45 6.51
CA TRP A 103 16.91 -11.73 5.38
C TRP A 103 16.37 -12.68 4.28
N SER A 104 17.00 -13.84 4.07
CA SER A 104 16.57 -14.86 3.09
C SER A 104 15.20 -15.49 3.42
N HIS A 105 14.69 -15.27 4.62
CA HIS A 105 13.36 -15.68 5.04
C HIS A 105 12.23 -14.74 4.58
N TYR A 106 12.60 -13.62 3.97
CA TYR A 106 11.67 -12.61 3.46
C TYR A 106 11.65 -12.62 1.93
N SER A 107 10.54 -12.20 1.36
CA SER A 107 10.39 -12.08 -0.09
C SER A 107 11.04 -10.81 -0.60
N GLY A 108 11.57 -10.85 -1.82
CA GLY A 108 11.99 -9.66 -2.54
C GLY A 108 10.82 -8.68 -2.80
N ASP A 109 9.58 -9.18 -2.71
CA ASP A 109 8.37 -8.38 -2.84
C ASP A 109 7.92 -7.74 -1.53
N PHE A 110 8.52 -8.10 -0.39
CA PHE A 110 8.16 -7.52 0.89
C PHE A 110 8.45 -6.01 0.89
N PRO A 111 7.49 -5.12 1.24
CA PRO A 111 7.71 -3.69 1.11
C PRO A 111 8.88 -3.14 1.95
N LEU A 112 9.19 -3.69 3.14
CA LEU A 112 10.39 -3.28 3.88
C LEU A 112 11.69 -3.64 3.15
N TRP A 113 11.70 -4.75 2.40
CA TRP A 113 12.87 -5.12 1.62
C TRP A 113 13.08 -4.12 0.48
N ARG A 114 11.99 -3.75 -0.21
CA ARG A 114 12.04 -2.69 -1.23
C ARG A 114 12.45 -1.33 -0.64
N LEU A 115 12.01 -1.01 0.57
CA LEU A 115 12.42 0.21 1.28
C LEU A 115 13.93 0.27 1.52
N SER A 116 14.59 -0.88 1.73
CA SER A 116 16.05 -0.95 1.88
C SER A 116 16.82 -0.57 0.60
N TYR A 117 16.21 -0.64 -0.58
CA TYR A 117 16.76 -0.08 -1.82
C TYR A 117 16.48 1.42 -1.95
N GLU A 118 15.30 1.85 -1.53
CA GLU A 118 14.90 3.26 -1.61
C GLU A 118 15.72 4.18 -0.71
N ILE A 119 16.10 3.73 0.49
CA ILE A 119 16.92 4.50 1.44
C ILE A 119 18.29 4.90 0.85
N GLN A 120 18.80 4.13 -0.12
CA GLN A 120 20.13 4.34 -0.67
C GLN A 120 20.27 5.65 -1.44
N LYS A 121 19.16 6.18 -1.97
CA LYS A 121 19.13 7.53 -2.58
C LYS A 121 19.48 8.60 -1.54
N HIS A 122 19.02 8.43 -0.31
CA HIS A 122 19.35 9.31 0.81
C HIS A 122 20.79 9.09 1.27
N PHE A 123 21.30 7.84 1.32
CA PHE A 123 22.72 7.60 1.60
C PHE A 123 23.63 8.35 0.63
N ARG A 124 23.38 8.30 -0.68
CA ARG A 124 24.15 9.06 -1.68
C ARG A 124 24.17 10.56 -1.37
N ASN A 125 23.01 11.14 -1.05
CA ASN A 125 22.92 12.55 -0.71
C ASN A 125 23.71 12.88 0.57
N LYS A 126 23.58 12.07 1.63
CA LYS A 126 24.31 12.24 2.89
C LYS A 126 25.83 12.12 2.70
N PHE A 127 26.27 11.19 1.84
CA PHE A 127 27.67 11.06 1.46
C PHE A 127 28.23 12.33 0.82
N GLU A 128 27.43 13.00 0.00
CA GLU A 128 27.82 14.22 -0.69
C GLU A 128 27.76 15.47 0.20
N THR A 129 26.74 15.61 1.06
CA THR A 129 26.46 16.86 1.79
C THR A 129 26.98 16.90 3.22
N GLU A 130 27.04 15.76 3.90
CA GLU A 130 27.28 15.71 5.35
C GLU A 130 28.52 14.91 5.74
N MET A 131 28.93 13.97 4.89
CA MET A 131 30.08 13.11 5.16
C MET A 131 31.36 13.63 4.51
N GLU A 132 32.48 13.16 5.04
CA GLU A 132 33.82 13.35 4.49
C GLU A 132 34.09 12.51 3.21
N TRP A 133 33.05 12.16 2.45
CA TRP A 133 33.11 11.23 1.31
C TRP A 133 32.50 11.80 0.03
N SER A 134 32.40 13.12 -0.07
CA SER A 134 31.87 13.80 -1.25
C SER A 134 32.73 13.59 -2.51
N PHE A 135 32.12 13.71 -3.67
CA PHE A 135 32.84 13.68 -4.94
C PHE A 135 33.91 14.77 -5.01
N GLN A 136 33.64 15.96 -4.45
CA GLN A 136 34.65 17.03 -4.39
C GLN A 136 35.93 16.55 -3.71
N ARG A 137 35.85 15.87 -2.56
CA ARG A 137 37.03 15.35 -1.87
C ARG A 137 37.68 14.22 -2.65
N LEU A 138 36.88 13.32 -3.21
CA LEU A 138 37.36 12.19 -4.01
C LEU A 138 38.23 12.65 -5.19
N PHE A 139 37.78 13.66 -5.94
CA PHE A 139 38.52 14.19 -7.08
C PHE A 139 39.71 15.08 -6.70
N LEU A 140 39.72 15.65 -5.49
CA LEU A 140 40.86 16.43 -4.97
C LEU A 140 41.96 15.56 -4.35
N MET A 141 41.78 14.24 -4.27
CA MET A 141 42.83 13.32 -3.82
C MET A 141 44.10 13.46 -4.67
N GLY A 142 45.26 13.29 -4.02
CA GLY A 142 46.55 13.21 -4.69
C GLY A 142 46.61 12.04 -5.67
N LYS A 143 47.53 12.10 -6.63
CA LYS A 143 47.69 11.05 -7.65
C LYS A 143 48.17 9.72 -7.05
N ASP A 144 48.88 9.79 -5.93
CA ASP A 144 49.47 8.65 -5.23
C ASP A 144 48.66 8.26 -3.97
N ASP A 145 47.56 8.95 -3.68
CA ASP A 145 46.70 8.64 -2.52
C ASP A 145 45.80 7.43 -2.83
N GLU A 146 45.56 6.56 -1.86
CA GLU A 146 44.59 5.46 -1.99
C GLU A 146 43.58 5.49 -0.85
N LEU A 147 42.29 5.35 -1.18
CA LEU A 147 41.26 5.22 -0.17
C LEU A 147 41.38 3.87 0.55
N PRO A 148 41.45 3.87 1.90
CA PRO A 148 41.50 2.63 2.65
C PRO A 148 40.18 1.86 2.54
N TRP A 149 40.26 0.54 2.69
CA TRP A 149 39.09 -0.31 2.90
C TRP A 149 38.50 -0.03 4.28
N LEU A 150 37.18 0.15 4.37
CA LEU A 150 36.51 0.15 5.67
C LEU A 150 36.51 -1.26 6.24
N SER A 151 36.64 -1.36 7.56
CA SER A 151 36.33 -2.62 8.25
C SER A 151 34.83 -2.88 8.18
N TYR A 152 34.45 -4.15 8.26
CA TYR A 152 33.04 -4.54 8.31
C TYR A 152 32.26 -3.84 9.44
N GLN A 153 32.90 -3.68 10.61
CA GLN A 153 32.31 -2.97 11.74
C GLN A 153 32.11 -1.48 11.47
N HIS A 154 33.11 -0.79 10.89
CA HIS A 154 32.98 0.63 10.55
C HIS A 154 31.89 0.86 9.51
N PHE A 155 31.80 -0.02 8.51
CA PHE A 155 30.73 0.03 7.52
C PHE A 155 29.36 -0.20 8.15
N GLY A 156 29.21 -1.21 9.01
CA GLY A 156 27.96 -1.45 9.74
C GLY A 156 27.53 -0.22 10.55
N ASN A 157 28.44 0.35 11.36
CA ASN A 157 28.17 1.55 12.13
C ASN A 157 27.77 2.75 11.24
N LEU A 158 28.45 2.93 10.10
CA LEU A 158 28.13 3.98 9.14
C LEU A 158 26.71 3.83 8.59
N VAL A 159 26.36 2.63 8.11
CA VAL A 159 25.04 2.37 7.55
C VAL A 159 23.95 2.43 8.62
N GLY A 160 24.19 1.92 9.82
CA GLY A 160 23.24 1.99 10.93
C GLY A 160 22.93 3.42 11.33
N ASN A 161 23.96 4.24 11.59
CA ASN A 161 23.78 5.65 11.93
C ASN A 161 23.05 6.44 10.83
N LEU A 162 23.39 6.18 9.56
CA LEU A 162 22.70 6.81 8.43
C LEU A 162 21.24 6.36 8.33
N THR A 163 20.98 5.07 8.55
CA THR A 163 19.61 4.51 8.51
C THR A 163 18.74 5.17 9.57
N ASP A 164 19.22 5.25 10.82
CA ASP A 164 18.51 5.90 11.92
C ASP A 164 18.23 7.38 11.63
N LEU A 165 19.26 8.11 11.17
CA LEU A 165 19.14 9.51 10.80
C LEU A 165 18.07 9.72 9.72
N ILE A 166 18.13 8.93 8.64
CA ILE A 166 17.21 9.09 7.50
C ILE A 166 15.78 8.69 7.88
N VAL A 167 15.60 7.60 8.63
CA VAL A 167 14.27 7.17 9.11
C VAL A 167 13.64 8.26 9.97
N GLN A 168 14.42 8.95 10.81
CA GLN A 168 13.95 10.09 11.60
C GLN A 168 13.63 11.30 10.73
N GLU A 169 14.55 11.72 9.85
CA GLU A 169 14.38 12.91 9.00
C GLU A 169 13.20 12.80 8.04
N GLN A 170 12.99 11.62 7.46
CA GLN A 170 11.91 11.35 6.53
C GLN A 170 10.61 10.91 7.22
N ASN A 171 10.62 10.77 8.55
CA ASN A 171 9.51 10.25 9.35
C ASN A 171 8.97 8.91 8.81
N TRP A 172 9.88 7.96 8.54
CA TRP A 172 9.51 6.66 7.97
C TRP A 172 9.03 5.64 9.00
N GLN A 173 9.27 5.86 10.29
CA GLN A 173 8.92 4.90 11.33
C GLN A 173 7.42 4.50 11.29
N PRO A 174 6.45 5.43 11.20
CA PRO A 174 5.03 5.04 11.12
C PRO A 174 4.71 4.16 9.91
N MET A 175 5.37 4.42 8.77
CA MET A 175 5.21 3.59 7.57
C MET A 175 5.84 2.21 7.76
N ILE A 176 7.03 2.13 8.37
CA ILE A 176 7.69 0.86 8.68
C ILE A 176 6.82 0.01 9.62
N ASP A 177 6.23 0.64 10.65
CA ASP A 177 5.35 0.00 11.60
C ASP A 177 4.10 -0.54 10.92
N GLU A 178 3.49 0.25 10.03
CA GLU A 178 2.30 -0.15 9.28
C GLU A 178 2.61 -1.33 8.34
N ILE A 179 3.72 -1.28 7.59
CA ILE A 179 4.16 -2.38 6.74
C ILE A 179 4.41 -3.64 7.59
N TRP A 180 5.02 -3.48 8.75
CA TRP A 180 5.26 -4.59 9.66
C TRP A 180 3.92 -5.16 10.16
N ASN A 181 3.02 -4.36 10.71
CA ASN A 181 1.77 -4.86 11.29
C ASN A 181 0.85 -5.52 10.26
N ASN A 182 0.90 -5.08 8.99
CA ASN A 182 0.06 -5.59 7.90
C ASN A 182 0.77 -6.59 6.97
N ARG A 183 1.81 -7.29 7.46
CA ARG A 183 2.49 -8.34 6.70
C ARG A 183 1.53 -9.40 6.17
N GLN A 184 1.85 -9.92 5.00
CA GLN A 184 1.11 -10.93 4.26
C GLN A 184 1.91 -12.22 4.11
N VAL A 185 1.24 -13.31 3.75
CA VAL A 185 1.88 -14.62 3.53
C VAL A 185 2.99 -14.56 2.46
N ASN A 186 2.78 -13.70 1.45
CA ASN A 186 3.70 -13.48 0.33
C ASN A 186 4.94 -12.67 0.69
N ASP A 187 4.97 -12.02 1.86
CA ASP A 187 6.14 -11.29 2.35
C ASP A 187 7.24 -12.23 2.85
N TYR A 188 6.94 -13.54 2.96
CA TYR A 188 7.84 -14.54 3.51
C TYR A 188 8.21 -15.62 2.48
N THR A 189 9.51 -15.94 2.44
CA THR A 189 10.08 -16.96 1.55
C THR A 189 10.61 -18.16 2.35
N GLY A 190 10.61 -19.34 1.72
CA GLY A 190 11.25 -20.53 2.28
C GLY A 190 10.55 -21.15 3.50
N LYS A 191 11.27 -22.04 4.20
CA LYS A 191 10.80 -22.72 5.43
C LYS A 191 11.14 -21.86 6.66
N ASN A 192 10.35 -20.81 6.88
CA ASN A 192 10.58 -19.82 7.92
C ASN A 192 9.72 -20.09 9.19
N VAL A 193 10.34 -20.07 10.38
CA VAL A 193 9.65 -20.17 11.68
C VAL A 193 8.77 -18.95 11.93
N ASN A 194 9.23 -17.74 11.58
CA ASN A 194 8.45 -16.51 11.67
C ASN A 194 7.24 -16.55 10.73
N LYS A 195 7.36 -17.18 9.55
CA LYS A 195 6.21 -17.45 8.68
C LYS A 195 5.23 -18.39 9.36
N LYS A 196 5.70 -19.46 10.00
CA LYS A 196 4.81 -20.39 10.73
C LYS A 196 4.11 -19.70 11.90
N ASP A 197 4.81 -18.87 12.66
CA ASP A 197 4.23 -18.14 13.78
C ASP A 197 3.28 -17.04 13.31
N PHE A 198 3.60 -16.35 12.22
CA PHE A 198 2.68 -15.45 11.52
C PHE A 198 1.43 -16.21 11.05
N MET A 199 1.60 -17.33 10.34
CA MET A 199 0.47 -18.15 9.88
C MET A 199 -0.36 -18.67 11.04
N ARG A 200 0.24 -19.04 12.18
CA ARG A 200 -0.49 -19.42 13.39
C ARG A 200 -1.33 -18.27 13.93
N SER A 201 -0.79 -17.06 14.03
CA SER A 201 -1.58 -15.88 14.43
C SER A 201 -2.63 -15.48 13.40
N TRP A 202 -2.33 -15.69 12.11
CA TRP A 202 -3.18 -15.30 10.99
C TRP A 202 -4.37 -16.25 10.82
N THR A 203 -4.13 -17.56 10.79
CA THR A 203 -5.19 -18.56 10.59
C THR A 203 -5.85 -19.01 11.88
N HIS A 204 -5.20 -18.80 13.04
CA HIS A 204 -5.69 -19.23 14.34
C HIS A 204 -5.32 -18.21 15.43
N SER A 205 -5.95 -17.04 15.40
CA SER A 205 -6.07 -16.30 16.65
C SER A 205 -6.88 -17.16 17.62
N ARG A 206 -6.23 -17.66 18.68
CA ARG A 206 -6.92 -18.43 19.74
C ARG A 206 -7.92 -17.58 20.52
N THR A 207 -7.96 -16.28 20.25
CA THR A 207 -8.76 -15.26 20.93
C THR A 207 -9.79 -14.61 19.99
N ALA A 208 -9.60 -14.65 18.67
CA ALA A 208 -10.57 -14.10 17.74
C ALA A 208 -11.66 -15.13 17.46
N GLN A 209 -12.90 -14.67 17.51
CA GLN A 209 -14.06 -15.46 17.10
C GLN A 209 -13.93 -15.76 15.60
N HIS A 210 -13.89 -17.03 15.23
CA HIS A 210 -14.02 -17.42 13.84
C HIS A 210 -15.48 -17.21 13.45
N ILE A 211 -15.75 -16.18 12.65
CA ILE A 211 -17.05 -15.95 12.04
C ILE A 211 -16.89 -16.25 10.56
N SER A 212 -17.62 -17.22 10.04
CA SER A 212 -17.61 -17.50 8.60
C SER A 212 -18.26 -16.35 7.82
N PHE A 213 -17.91 -16.20 6.54
CA PHE A 213 -18.54 -15.19 5.69
C PHE A 213 -20.06 -15.43 5.56
N ASP A 214 -20.45 -16.71 5.59
CA ASP A 214 -21.85 -17.13 5.58
C ASP A 214 -22.55 -16.82 6.93
N GLU A 215 -21.90 -17.06 8.09
CA GLU A 215 -22.43 -16.62 9.39
C GLU A 215 -22.50 -15.10 9.54
N LEU A 216 -21.56 -14.35 8.95
CA LEU A 216 -21.59 -12.88 8.94
C LEU A 216 -22.81 -12.34 8.18
N LEU A 217 -23.19 -12.99 7.08
CA LEU A 217 -24.35 -12.66 6.26
C LEU A 217 -25.68 -13.05 6.92
N GLU A 218 -25.70 -14.15 7.68
CA GLU A 218 -26.93 -14.65 8.32
C GLU A 218 -27.23 -14.03 9.69
N GLU A 219 -26.21 -13.77 10.52
CA GLU A 219 -26.42 -13.43 11.94
C GLU A 219 -26.08 -12.00 12.33
N GLY A 220 -25.47 -11.19 11.45
CA GLY A 220 -25.21 -9.76 11.70
C GLY A 220 -24.45 -9.52 13.00
N THR A 221 -23.20 -10.00 13.08
CA THR A 221 -22.44 -9.96 14.34
C THR A 221 -21.71 -8.65 14.58
N THR A 222 -21.71 -8.21 15.84
CA THR A 222 -20.87 -7.16 16.39
C THR A 222 -19.43 -7.66 16.58
N VAL A 223 -18.44 -6.84 16.22
CA VAL A 223 -17.02 -7.06 16.57
C VAL A 223 -16.63 -6.01 17.60
N ASP A 224 -16.09 -6.44 18.75
CA ASP A 224 -15.68 -5.57 19.87
C ASP A 224 -16.76 -4.60 20.40
N GLY A 225 -18.03 -5.00 20.33
CA GLY A 225 -19.16 -4.22 20.84
C GLY A 225 -19.66 -3.12 19.88
N GLU A 226 -19.03 -2.98 18.71
CA GLU A 226 -19.56 -2.18 17.61
C GLU A 226 -20.25 -3.10 16.59
N GLN A 227 -21.46 -2.73 16.17
CA GLN A 227 -22.10 -3.40 15.03
C GLN A 227 -21.24 -3.11 13.80
N LEU A 228 -20.76 -4.17 13.14
CA LEU A 228 -20.28 -4.04 11.77
C LEU A 228 -21.50 -3.62 10.96
N PHE A 229 -21.61 -2.32 10.71
CA PHE A 229 -22.61 -1.80 9.81
C PHE A 229 -22.42 -2.52 8.47
N ASP A 230 -23.51 -3.07 7.93
CA ASP A 230 -23.68 -3.06 6.48
C ASP A 230 -23.31 -1.63 6.06
N ILE A 231 -22.26 -1.48 5.25
CA ILE A 231 -22.09 -0.23 4.52
C ILE A 231 -23.29 -0.23 3.57
N ALA A 232 -24.42 0.27 4.06
CA ALA A 232 -25.60 0.51 3.26
C ALA A 232 -25.12 1.41 2.13
N ASP A 233 -25.03 0.86 0.92
CA ASP A 233 -24.67 1.63 -0.24
C ASP A 233 -25.70 2.76 -0.33
N PRO A 234 -25.31 4.03 -0.10
CA PRO A 234 -26.26 5.14 -0.13
C PRO A 234 -26.91 5.25 -1.50
N ARG A 235 -26.29 4.68 -2.55
CA ARG A 235 -26.88 4.56 -3.88
C ARG A 235 -27.97 3.50 -3.94
N SER A 236 -27.85 2.39 -3.21
CA SER A 236 -28.89 1.35 -3.19
C SER A 236 -30.13 1.81 -2.42
N GLU A 237 -29.96 2.54 -1.31
CA GLU A 237 -31.09 3.19 -0.62
C GLU A 237 -31.66 4.36 -1.43
N PHE A 238 -30.83 5.21 -2.04
CA PHE A 238 -31.30 6.31 -2.89
C PHE A 238 -32.00 5.82 -4.16
N GLU A 239 -31.44 4.82 -4.84
CA GLU A 239 -32.06 4.19 -6.00
C GLU A 239 -33.37 3.55 -5.57
N SER A 240 -33.40 2.75 -4.50
CA SER A 240 -34.64 2.14 -3.99
C SER A 240 -35.69 3.19 -3.60
N GLU A 241 -35.31 4.28 -2.93
CA GLU A 241 -36.25 5.31 -2.47
C GLU A 241 -36.75 6.22 -3.61
N VAL A 242 -35.89 6.56 -4.58
CA VAL A 242 -36.25 7.41 -5.73
C VAL A 242 -37.01 6.62 -6.79
N ILE A 243 -36.60 5.38 -7.08
CA ILE A 243 -37.32 4.42 -7.93
C ILE A 243 -38.70 4.20 -7.30
N HIS A 244 -38.77 3.75 -6.05
CA HIS A 244 -40.05 3.46 -5.40
C HIS A 244 -40.97 4.69 -5.31
N LYS A 245 -40.46 5.90 -5.06
CA LYS A 245 -41.30 7.12 -5.08
C LYS A 245 -41.85 7.43 -6.48
N PHE A 246 -41.04 7.33 -7.53
CA PHE A 246 -41.48 7.60 -8.90
C PHE A 246 -42.52 6.58 -9.38
N TYR A 247 -42.27 5.29 -9.13
CA TYR A 247 -43.19 4.22 -9.50
C TYR A 247 -44.47 4.20 -8.66
N MET A 248 -44.42 4.65 -7.40
CA MET A 248 -45.60 4.75 -6.55
C MET A 248 -46.57 5.85 -7.01
N ASP A 249 -46.06 6.97 -7.51
CA ASP A 249 -46.89 8.05 -8.04
C ASP A 249 -47.55 7.63 -9.37
N ASP A 250 -46.82 6.94 -10.25
CA ASP A 250 -47.37 6.36 -11.48
C ASP A 250 -48.40 5.26 -11.20
N PHE A 251 -48.16 4.41 -10.20
CA PHE A 251 -49.12 3.40 -9.76
C PHE A 251 -50.40 4.05 -9.21
N LYS A 252 -50.27 5.08 -8.36
CA LYS A 252 -51.42 5.85 -7.85
C LYS A 252 -52.24 6.49 -8.97
N GLY A 253 -51.59 6.94 -10.05
CA GLY A 253 -52.26 7.46 -11.24
C GLY A 253 -53.10 6.42 -12.00
N LYS A 254 -52.79 5.13 -11.87
CA LYS A 254 -53.51 4.01 -12.51
C LYS A 254 -54.65 3.45 -11.65
N LEU A 255 -54.74 3.83 -10.38
CA LEU A 255 -55.81 3.39 -9.47
C LEU A 255 -57.13 4.11 -9.75
N SER A 256 -58.24 3.43 -9.47
CA SER A 256 -59.55 4.08 -9.51
C SER A 256 -59.68 5.07 -8.33
N GLU A 257 -60.51 6.11 -8.48
CA GLU A 257 -60.75 7.11 -7.43
C GLU A 257 -61.19 6.46 -6.10
N VAL A 258 -62.00 5.40 -6.21
CA VAL A 258 -62.46 4.55 -5.10
C VAL A 258 -61.30 3.82 -4.44
N ASP A 259 -60.42 3.18 -5.22
CA ASP A 259 -59.28 2.42 -4.70
C ASP A 259 -58.23 3.33 -4.06
N SER A 260 -57.99 4.51 -4.65
CA SER A 260 -57.10 5.53 -4.10
C SER A 260 -57.62 6.06 -2.76
N GLN A 261 -58.93 6.28 -2.65
CA GLN A 261 -59.54 6.73 -1.39
C GLN A 261 -59.47 5.65 -0.30
N ILE A 262 -59.66 4.37 -0.65
CA ILE A 262 -59.50 3.24 0.27
C ILE A 262 -58.06 3.18 0.79
N LEU A 263 -57.06 3.28 -0.08
CA LEU A 263 -55.65 3.26 0.32
C LEU A 263 -55.28 4.44 1.21
N GLN A 264 -55.71 5.66 0.86
CA GLN A 264 -55.43 6.86 1.66
C GLN A 264 -56.05 6.75 3.05
N MET A 265 -57.34 6.37 3.15
CA MET A 265 -57.98 6.19 4.44
C MET A 265 -57.36 5.04 5.26
N ARG A 266 -56.80 4.03 4.59
CA ARG A 266 -56.08 2.95 5.26
C ARG A 266 -54.73 3.41 5.80
N TYR A 267 -54.02 4.25 5.04
CA TYR A 267 -52.79 4.91 5.47
C TYR A 267 -53.03 5.84 6.68
N ASP A 268 -54.14 6.57 6.68
CA ASP A 268 -54.57 7.44 7.79
C ASP A 268 -55.09 6.65 9.01
N GLY A 269 -55.06 5.31 8.97
CA GLY A 269 -55.32 4.44 10.12
C GLY A 269 -56.80 4.07 10.35
N HIS A 270 -57.69 4.36 9.41
CA HIS A 270 -59.12 4.06 9.57
C HIS A 270 -59.43 2.56 9.53
N SER A 271 -60.46 2.14 10.28
CA SER A 271 -60.94 0.76 10.29
C SER A 271 -61.72 0.42 9.01
N LEU A 272 -61.73 -0.85 8.61
CA LEU A 272 -62.45 -1.30 7.40
C LEU A 272 -63.95 -0.96 7.42
N LYS A 273 -64.55 -0.85 8.61
CA LYS A 273 -65.96 -0.48 8.79
C LYS A 273 -66.19 1.02 8.53
N GLU A 274 -65.26 1.87 8.94
CA GLU A 274 -65.28 3.32 8.68
C GLU A 274 -65.03 3.62 7.21
N ILE A 275 -64.06 2.92 6.60
CA ILE A 275 -63.76 3.03 5.16
C ILE A 275 -64.95 2.57 4.32
N ALA A 276 -65.61 1.45 4.68
CA ALA A 276 -66.80 0.99 3.98
C ALA A 276 -67.93 2.03 4.02
N SER A 277 -68.10 2.71 5.16
CA SER A 277 -69.12 3.75 5.32
C SER A 277 -68.81 5.01 4.50
N ALA A 278 -67.54 5.38 4.39
CA ALA A 278 -67.09 6.56 3.64
C ALA A 278 -67.13 6.38 2.12
N VAL A 279 -66.79 5.17 1.64
CA VAL A 279 -66.73 4.83 0.20
C VAL A 279 -68.06 4.25 -0.32
N GLY A 280 -69.05 4.06 0.57
CA GLY A 280 -70.41 3.63 0.21
C GLY A 280 -70.63 2.11 0.10
N PHE A 281 -69.71 1.30 0.65
CA PHE A 281 -69.85 -0.15 0.71
C PHE A 281 -70.69 -0.61 1.90
N LYS A 282 -71.58 -1.59 1.66
CA LYS A 282 -72.47 -2.16 2.69
C LYS A 282 -71.76 -3.08 3.69
N THR A 283 -70.58 -3.61 3.35
CA THR A 283 -69.86 -4.60 4.17
C THR A 283 -68.36 -4.29 4.22
N PRO A 284 -67.70 -4.43 5.39
CA PRO A 284 -66.25 -4.29 5.51
C PRO A 284 -65.46 -5.28 4.65
N SER A 285 -66.04 -6.44 4.35
CA SER A 285 -65.45 -7.46 3.48
C SER A 285 -65.29 -7.00 2.04
N ALA A 286 -66.14 -6.08 1.55
CA ALA A 286 -65.97 -5.50 0.21
C ALA A 286 -64.71 -4.63 0.14
N VAL A 287 -64.40 -3.90 1.20
CA VAL A 287 -63.16 -3.10 1.31
C VAL A 287 -61.94 -4.02 1.35
N SER A 288 -62.00 -5.13 2.09
CA SER A 288 -60.91 -6.14 2.12
C SER A 288 -60.60 -6.69 0.73
N LYS A 289 -61.64 -7.04 -0.05
CA LYS A 289 -61.46 -7.53 -1.43
C LYS A 289 -60.87 -6.49 -2.37
N HIS A 290 -61.22 -5.22 -2.18
CA HIS A 290 -60.60 -4.14 -2.95
C HIS A 290 -59.13 -3.96 -2.56
N ILE A 291 -58.78 -4.05 -1.28
CA ILE A 291 -57.37 -4.01 -0.84
C ILE A 291 -56.57 -5.18 -1.41
N GLU A 292 -57.11 -6.39 -1.39
CA GLU A 292 -56.49 -7.57 -2.02
C GLU A 292 -56.27 -7.35 -3.53
N LYS A 293 -57.28 -6.84 -4.23
CA LYS A 293 -57.18 -6.55 -5.67
C LYS A 293 -56.19 -5.43 -6.00
N ILE A 294 -56.04 -4.45 -5.11
CA ILE A 294 -55.05 -3.38 -5.24
C ILE A 294 -53.64 -3.95 -5.02
N ALA A 295 -53.47 -4.87 -4.07
CA ALA A 295 -52.21 -5.55 -3.81
C ALA A 295 -51.78 -6.42 -5.01
N GLU A 296 -52.69 -7.22 -5.57
CA GLU A 296 -52.42 -8.02 -6.78
C GLU A 296 -51.98 -7.13 -7.96
N ARG A 297 -52.68 -6.01 -8.19
CA ARG A 297 -52.31 -5.05 -9.24
C ARG A 297 -50.95 -4.39 -9.01
N TYR A 298 -50.56 -4.20 -7.76
CA TYR A 298 -49.26 -3.66 -7.42
C TYR A 298 -48.16 -4.69 -7.68
N GLU A 299 -48.37 -5.95 -7.30
CA GLU A 299 -47.44 -7.05 -7.58
C GLU A 299 -47.23 -7.25 -9.09
N ASP A 300 -48.31 -7.25 -9.88
CA ASP A 300 -48.23 -7.33 -11.34
C ASP A 300 -47.45 -6.13 -11.92
N PHE A 301 -47.73 -4.92 -11.45
CA PHE A 301 -47.04 -3.70 -11.90
C PHE A 301 -45.53 -3.73 -11.60
N VAL A 302 -45.14 -4.18 -10.41
CA VAL A 302 -43.73 -4.32 -10.03
C VAL A 302 -43.04 -5.41 -10.85
N SER A 303 -43.70 -6.54 -11.13
CA SER A 303 -43.13 -7.64 -11.91
C SER A 303 -42.91 -7.29 -13.39
N ASP A 304 -43.85 -6.55 -13.99
CA ASP A 304 -43.76 -6.13 -15.39
C ASP A 304 -42.63 -5.10 -15.58
N GLU A 305 -42.53 -4.10 -14.69
CA GLU A 305 -41.50 -3.06 -14.74
C GLU A 305 -40.09 -3.61 -14.46
N TYR A 306 -39.97 -4.60 -13.56
CA TYR A 306 -38.69 -5.29 -13.31
C TYR A 306 -38.22 -6.08 -14.53
N SER A 307 -39.16 -6.68 -15.28
CA SER A 307 -38.86 -7.39 -16.52
C SER A 307 -38.43 -6.43 -17.64
N GLU A 308 -39.09 -5.27 -17.80
CA GLU A 308 -38.70 -4.24 -18.77
C GLU A 308 -37.32 -3.61 -18.44
N PHE A 309 -37.01 -3.43 -17.16
CA PHE A 309 -35.71 -2.94 -16.72
C PHE A 309 -34.57 -3.90 -17.08
N LEU A 310 -34.75 -5.20 -16.82
CA LEU A 310 -33.79 -6.24 -17.16
C LEU A 310 -33.55 -6.32 -18.68
N ASP A 311 -34.62 -6.26 -19.48
CA ASP A 311 -34.50 -6.30 -20.95
C ASP A 311 -33.75 -5.08 -21.53
N LYS A 312 -33.88 -3.91 -20.89
CA LYS A 312 -33.25 -2.65 -21.35
C LYS A 312 -31.79 -2.49 -20.92
N HIS A 313 -31.36 -3.19 -19.87
CA HIS A 313 -30.05 -2.98 -19.23
C HIS A 313 -29.17 -4.24 -19.15
N CYS A 314 -29.69 -5.42 -19.54
CA CYS A 314 -28.91 -6.65 -19.65
C CYS A 314 -28.73 -7.15 -21.09
N GLN A 315 -28.84 -6.27 -22.11
CA GLN A 315 -28.44 -6.56 -23.51
C GLN A 315 -27.04 -6.06 -23.86
#